data_AF-A0A957JIB4-F1
#
_entry.id   AF-A0A957JIB4-F1
#
_cell.length_a   1.000
_cell.length_b   1.000
_cell.length_c   1.000
_cell.angle_alpha   90.00
_cell.angle_beta   90.00
_cell.angle_gamma   90.00
#
_symmetry.space_group_name_H-M   'P 1'
#
loop_
_entity.id
_entity.type
_entity.pdbx_description
1 polymer ?
#
loop_
_entity_poly.entity_id
_entity_poly.type
_entity_poly.pdbx_seq_one_letter_code
_entity_poly.pdbx_strand_id
1 'polypeptide(L)'
;VWSVTTPPLTQEQMFYERARKDILLSAAIAAGILGGQVFVVRPADIFVSEITFESYINQKLAPPVIEGYDDAWAQTVNRHMSMALRNQNHWIGALLTNQSERLAKVTGDLAIGWAMDVRSAANRSDLAGWLALNGERLAVAHLYDFVDEQYRPPLGEEWRDWLPQLAQTRLKCGVIHVPHPAGADELARSRDHLQQILASS
;
A
#
# COMPACT_ATOMS: atom_id res chain seq x y z
N VAL A 1 -2.24 11.24 10.98
CA VAL A 1 -1.88 11.13 9.56
C VAL A 1 -2.86 10.18 8.90
N TRP A 2 -3.39 10.50 7.73
CA TRP A 2 -4.34 9.66 7.02
C TRP A 2 -3.86 9.43 5.60
N SER A 3 -4.15 8.24 5.07
CA SER A 3 -3.84 7.87 3.69
C SER A 3 -5.10 7.79 2.85
N VAL A 4 -5.00 8.13 1.57
CA VAL A 4 -6.07 7.95 0.58
C VAL A 4 -5.61 6.90 -0.42
N THR A 5 -6.45 5.89 -0.68
CA THR A 5 -6.17 4.84 -1.67
C THR A 5 -6.88 5.14 -2.97
N THR A 6 -6.22 4.89 -4.10
CA THR A 6 -6.85 4.90 -5.42
C THR A 6 -8.10 4.01 -5.46
N PRO A 7 -9.18 4.44 -6.15
CA PRO A 7 -10.38 3.63 -6.30
C PRO A 7 -10.10 2.37 -7.12
N PRO A 8 -10.86 1.27 -6.92
CA PRO A 8 -10.69 0.06 -7.73
C PRO A 8 -10.98 0.30 -9.22
N LEU A 9 -10.04 -0.12 -10.07
CA LEU A 9 -10.25 -0.13 -11.52
C LEU A 9 -11.18 -1.28 -11.91
N THR A 10 -12.09 -1.03 -12.85
CA THR A 10 -12.81 -2.11 -13.54
C THR A 10 -11.88 -2.87 -14.47
N GLN A 11 -12.30 -4.06 -14.92
CA GLN A 11 -11.52 -4.86 -15.86
C GLN A 11 -11.18 -4.08 -17.13
N GLU A 12 -12.17 -3.36 -17.70
CA GLU A 12 -11.96 -2.51 -18.86
C GLU A 12 -10.93 -1.41 -18.57
N GLN A 13 -11.09 -0.67 -17.46
CA GLN A 13 -10.19 0.42 -17.09
C GLN A 13 -8.74 -0.05 -16.93
N MET A 14 -8.50 -1.27 -16.45
CA MET A 14 -7.14 -1.81 -16.32
C MET A 14 -6.41 -1.90 -17.66
N PHE A 15 -7.11 -2.13 -18.77
CA PHE A 15 -6.51 -2.28 -20.10
C PHE A 15 -6.49 -0.98 -20.92
N TYR A 16 -7.20 0.07 -20.47
CA TYR A 16 -7.22 1.38 -21.14
C TYR A 16 -6.26 2.35 -20.45
N GLU A 17 -5.10 2.59 -21.06
CA GLU A 17 -4.07 3.50 -20.52
C GLU A 17 -4.60 4.90 -20.20
N ARG A 18 -5.38 5.49 -21.11
CA ARG A 18 -6.01 6.79 -20.88
C ARG A 18 -6.91 6.80 -19.63
N ALA A 19 -7.71 5.75 -19.42
CA ALA A 19 -8.58 5.67 -18.26
C ALA A 19 -7.77 5.60 -16.96
N ARG A 20 -6.66 4.84 -16.95
CA ARG A 20 -5.77 4.76 -15.80
C ARG A 20 -5.10 6.10 -15.49
N LYS A 21 -4.62 6.81 -16.52
CA LYS A 21 -4.07 8.16 -16.40
C LYS A 21 -5.07 9.11 -15.74
N ASP A 22 -6.28 9.18 -16.29
CA ASP A 22 -7.33 10.10 -15.82
C ASP A 22 -7.74 9.78 -14.37
N ILE A 23 -7.87 8.49 -14.02
CA ILE A 23 -8.19 8.04 -12.66
C ILE A 23 -7.05 8.35 -11.69
N LEU A 24 -5.80 8.05 -12.05
CA LEU A 24 -4.64 8.28 -11.20
C LEU A 24 -4.49 9.77 -10.88
N LEU A 25 -4.58 10.63 -11.90
CA LEU A 25 -4.47 12.08 -11.75
C LEU A 25 -5.62 12.64 -10.90
N SER A 26 -6.86 12.26 -11.20
CA SER A 26 -8.04 12.73 -10.46
C SER A 26 -8.01 12.28 -9.00
N ALA A 27 -7.58 11.04 -8.74
CA ALA A 27 -7.45 10.51 -7.40
C ALA A 27 -6.34 11.23 -6.61
N ALA A 28 -5.20 11.56 -7.23
CA ALA A 28 -4.14 12.34 -6.58
C ALA A 28 -4.62 13.76 -6.20
N ILE A 29 -5.37 14.42 -7.10
CA ILE A 29 -5.95 15.74 -6.83
C ILE A 29 -6.96 15.65 -5.67
N ALA A 30 -7.89 14.70 -5.74
CA ALA A 30 -8.91 14.50 -4.73
C ALA A 30 -8.30 14.16 -3.36
N ALA A 31 -7.27 13.30 -3.32
CA ALA A 31 -6.56 12.95 -2.10
C ALA A 31 -5.98 14.19 -1.41
N GLY A 32 -5.39 15.11 -2.18
CA GLY A 32 -4.85 16.33 -1.62
C GLY A 32 -5.92 17.36 -1.21
N ILE A 33 -7.04 17.44 -1.92
CA ILE A 33 -8.21 18.25 -1.47
C ILE A 33 -8.74 17.74 -0.13
N LEU A 34 -8.77 16.43 0.07
CA LEU A 34 -9.19 15.79 1.31
C LEU A 34 -8.13 15.86 2.43
N GLY A 35 -6.97 16.47 2.19
CA GLY A 35 -5.90 16.59 3.17
C GLY A 35 -5.18 15.27 3.48
N GLY A 36 -5.19 14.32 2.54
CA GLY A 36 -4.38 13.12 2.65
C GLY A 36 -2.90 13.46 2.77
N GLN A 37 -2.13 12.69 3.54
CA GLN A 37 -0.66 12.87 3.59
C GLN A 37 0.07 11.79 2.79
N VAL A 38 -0.57 10.64 2.58
CA VAL A 38 -0.06 9.55 1.76
C VAL A 38 -1.10 9.17 0.72
N PHE A 39 -0.72 9.21 -0.55
CA PHE A 39 -1.51 8.73 -1.66
C PHE A 39 -1.06 7.31 -2.03
N VAL A 40 -1.88 6.32 -1.71
CA VAL A 40 -1.59 4.91 -1.93
C VAL A 40 -2.08 4.51 -3.31
N VAL A 41 -1.15 4.02 -4.13
CA VAL A 41 -1.38 3.52 -5.49
C VAL A 41 -1.13 2.03 -5.55
N ARG A 42 -1.74 1.38 -6.53
CA ARG A 42 -1.53 -0.05 -6.80
C ARG A 42 -0.68 -0.24 -8.06
N PRO A 43 0.01 -1.38 -8.20
CA PRO A 43 0.75 -1.73 -9.41
C PRO A 43 -0.03 -1.49 -10.71
N ALA A 44 -1.30 -1.90 -10.78
CA ALA A 44 -2.11 -1.74 -11.98
C ALA A 44 -2.48 -0.28 -12.30
N ASP A 45 -2.43 0.61 -11.30
CA ASP A 45 -2.70 2.04 -11.46
C ASP A 45 -1.51 2.76 -12.11
N ILE A 46 -0.29 2.22 -11.98
CA ILE A 46 0.94 2.92 -12.41
C ILE A 46 1.74 2.19 -13.49
N PHE A 47 1.70 0.87 -13.60
CA PHE A 47 2.52 0.12 -14.57
C PHE A 47 1.78 -0.18 -15.86
N VAL A 48 2.48 -0.09 -16.99
CA VAL A 48 1.91 -0.31 -18.33
C VAL A 48 1.27 -1.69 -18.45
N SER A 49 2.00 -2.75 -18.09
CA SER A 49 1.50 -4.13 -18.08
C SER A 49 2.35 -5.03 -17.18
N GLU A 50 1.84 -6.23 -16.89
CA GLU A 50 2.59 -7.32 -16.24
C GLU A 50 3.86 -7.68 -17.00
N ILE A 51 3.77 -7.89 -18.31
CA ILE A 51 4.87 -8.37 -19.15
C ILE A 51 6.02 -7.37 -19.14
N THR A 52 5.69 -6.08 -19.25
CA THR A 52 6.70 -5.02 -19.21
C THR A 52 7.31 -4.91 -17.82
N PHE A 53 6.51 -5.06 -16.76
CA PHE A 53 6.99 -5.04 -15.38
C PHE A 53 7.99 -6.19 -15.14
N GLU A 54 7.68 -7.41 -15.55
CA GLU A 54 8.60 -8.55 -15.41
C GLU A 54 9.88 -8.35 -16.22
N SER A 55 9.77 -7.79 -17.43
CA SER A 55 10.95 -7.44 -18.25
C SER A 55 11.84 -6.43 -17.52
N TYR A 56 11.24 -5.40 -16.94
CA TYR A 56 11.94 -4.39 -16.15
C TYR A 56 12.69 -4.98 -14.94
N ILE A 57 12.03 -5.86 -14.17
CA ILE A 57 12.65 -6.51 -13.00
C ILE A 57 13.90 -7.30 -13.42
N ASN A 58 13.83 -8.00 -14.55
CA ASN A 58 14.91 -8.89 -15.00
C ASN A 58 16.02 -8.15 -15.77
N GLN A 59 15.74 -7.02 -16.43
CA GLN A 59 16.65 -6.41 -17.42
C GLN A 59 17.27 -5.07 -16.99
N LYS A 60 17.09 -4.64 -15.72
CA LYS A 60 17.59 -3.33 -15.21
C LYS A 60 17.18 -2.13 -16.07
N LEU A 61 15.97 -2.17 -16.63
CA LEU A 61 15.41 -1.08 -17.42
C LEU A 61 14.85 0.02 -16.50
N ALA A 62 14.40 1.13 -17.08
CA ALA A 62 13.59 2.11 -16.38
C ALA A 62 12.23 1.49 -15.96
N PRO A 63 11.62 1.92 -14.84
CA PRO A 63 10.29 1.46 -14.46
C PRO A 63 9.25 1.73 -15.55
N PRO A 64 8.46 0.73 -15.98
CA PRO A 64 7.54 0.86 -17.10
C PRO A 64 6.21 1.47 -16.63
N VAL A 65 6.22 2.75 -16.29
CA VAL A 65 5.04 3.46 -15.82
C VAL A 65 4.16 3.97 -16.97
N ILE A 66 2.86 4.12 -16.73
CA ILE A 66 1.89 4.64 -17.70
C ILE A 66 2.17 6.11 -18.04
N GLU A 67 1.71 6.55 -19.21
CA GLU A 67 1.68 7.97 -19.53
C GLU A 67 0.85 8.75 -18.49
N GLY A 68 1.42 9.84 -17.95
CA GLY A 68 0.79 10.68 -16.93
C GLY A 68 1.08 10.28 -15.47
N TYR A 69 1.92 9.27 -15.24
CA TYR A 69 2.47 9.00 -13.90
C TYR A 69 3.17 10.24 -13.33
N ASP A 70 4.05 10.88 -14.11
CA ASP A 70 4.81 12.06 -13.67
C ASP A 70 3.89 13.23 -13.31
N ASP A 71 2.79 13.42 -14.05
CA ASP A 71 1.79 14.45 -13.75
C ASP A 71 1.12 14.18 -12.40
N ALA A 72 0.70 12.94 -12.16
CA ALA A 72 0.08 12.55 -10.88
C ALA A 72 1.08 12.62 -9.71
N TRP A 73 2.34 12.25 -9.95
CA TRP A 73 3.42 12.41 -8.98
C TRP A 73 3.65 13.89 -8.65
N ALA A 74 3.71 14.75 -9.66
CA ALA A 74 3.84 16.20 -9.47
C ALA A 74 2.64 16.77 -8.68
N GLN A 75 1.40 16.32 -8.96
CA GLN A 75 0.23 16.73 -8.16
C GLN A 75 0.34 16.30 -6.69
N THR A 76 0.94 15.13 -6.43
CA THR A 76 1.18 14.59 -5.09
C THR A 76 2.19 15.47 -4.34
N VAL A 77 3.33 15.78 -4.98
CA VAL A 77 4.38 16.63 -4.40
C VAL A 77 3.90 18.07 -4.18
N ASN A 78 3.21 18.67 -5.16
CA ASN A 78 2.68 20.04 -5.06
C ASN A 78 1.66 20.21 -3.94
N ARG A 79 1.07 19.11 -3.43
CA ARG A 79 0.15 19.10 -2.29
C ARG A 79 0.78 18.59 -1.01
N HIS A 80 2.11 18.52 -0.96
CA HIS A 80 2.89 18.05 0.19
C HIS A 80 2.53 16.63 0.66
N MET A 81 2.09 15.78 -0.27
CA MET A 81 1.82 14.37 -0.01
C MET A 81 3.02 13.51 -0.40
N SER A 82 3.10 12.29 0.14
CA SER A 82 3.97 11.24 -0.39
C SER A 82 3.16 10.20 -1.15
N MET A 83 3.68 9.68 -2.26
CA MET A 83 3.12 8.51 -2.92
C MET A 83 3.63 7.22 -2.27
N ALA A 84 2.79 6.20 -2.17
CA ALA A 84 3.16 4.89 -1.66
C ALA A 84 2.59 3.76 -2.53
N LEU A 85 3.43 2.80 -2.92
CA LEU A 85 3.01 1.64 -3.71
C LEU A 85 2.58 0.47 -2.82
N ARG A 86 1.39 -0.09 -3.05
CA ARG A 86 0.89 -1.25 -2.30
C ARG A 86 1.59 -2.56 -2.69
N ASN A 87 1.94 -3.40 -1.71
CA ASN A 87 2.30 -4.80 -1.96
C ASN A 87 1.03 -5.61 -2.29
N GLN A 88 0.89 -6.05 -3.53
CA GLN A 88 -0.28 -6.84 -3.92
C GLN A 88 -0.03 -7.72 -5.13
N ASN A 89 -0.65 -8.89 -5.17
CA ASN A 89 -0.81 -9.65 -6.40
C ASN A 89 -2.12 -9.16 -7.04
N HIS A 90 -2.03 -8.33 -8.08
CA HIS A 90 -3.23 -7.85 -8.76
C HIS A 90 -3.53 -8.61 -10.06
N TRP A 91 -2.49 -9.15 -10.70
CA TRP A 91 -2.62 -9.94 -11.92
C TRP A 91 -2.49 -11.43 -11.58
N ILE A 92 -3.34 -12.24 -12.20
CA ILE A 92 -3.42 -13.69 -11.94
C ILE A 92 -2.09 -14.33 -12.34
N GLY A 93 -1.44 -15.01 -11.39
CA GLY A 93 -0.14 -15.67 -11.62
C GLY A 93 1.09 -14.76 -11.49
N ALA A 94 0.90 -13.45 -11.29
CA ALA A 94 1.98 -12.49 -11.19
C ALA A 94 2.22 -12.05 -9.73
N LEU A 95 3.42 -12.26 -9.24
CA LEU A 95 3.78 -11.87 -7.87
C LEU A 95 4.02 -10.34 -7.75
N LEU A 96 4.35 -9.66 -8.85
CA LEU A 96 4.52 -8.20 -8.94
C LEU A 96 5.29 -7.60 -7.76
N THR A 97 4.67 -6.66 -7.04
CA THR A 97 5.22 -5.96 -5.87
C THR A 97 5.00 -6.73 -4.58
N ASN A 98 4.42 -7.92 -4.62
CA ASN A 98 4.20 -8.77 -3.47
C ASN A 98 5.36 -9.73 -3.19
N GLN A 99 6.58 -9.23 -3.45
CA GLN A 99 7.86 -9.78 -3.03
C GLN A 99 8.73 -8.62 -2.53
N SER A 100 9.39 -8.79 -1.39
CA SER A 100 10.11 -7.72 -0.69
C SER A 100 11.23 -7.10 -1.53
N GLU A 101 12.00 -7.91 -2.25
CA GLU A 101 13.10 -7.45 -3.12
C GLU A 101 12.58 -6.67 -4.33
N ARG A 102 11.50 -7.15 -4.96
CA ARG A 102 10.89 -6.48 -6.11
C ARG A 102 10.31 -5.12 -5.71
N LEU A 103 9.64 -5.07 -4.56
CA LEU A 103 9.12 -3.82 -4.02
C LEU A 103 10.24 -2.84 -3.66
N ALA A 104 11.32 -3.31 -3.04
CA ALA A 104 12.48 -2.49 -2.69
C ALA A 104 13.09 -1.85 -3.94
N LYS A 105 13.29 -2.65 -5.00
CA LYS A 105 13.78 -2.16 -6.29
C LYS A 105 12.87 -1.06 -6.86
N VAL A 106 11.58 -1.35 -6.99
CA VAL A 106 10.61 -0.43 -7.59
C VAL A 106 10.49 0.88 -6.82
N THR A 107 10.35 0.80 -5.50
CA THR A 107 10.16 1.99 -4.65
C THR A 107 11.45 2.80 -4.56
N GLY A 108 12.61 2.16 -4.66
CA GLY A 108 13.90 2.81 -4.84
C GLY A 108 14.00 3.57 -6.16
N ASP A 109 13.74 2.90 -7.29
CA ASP A 109 13.87 3.48 -8.63
C ASP A 109 12.86 4.63 -8.87
N LEU A 110 11.65 4.53 -8.32
CA LEU A 110 10.62 5.58 -8.39
C LEU A 110 10.75 6.65 -7.28
N ALA A 111 11.65 6.45 -6.31
CA ALA A 111 11.82 7.30 -5.13
C ALA A 111 10.50 7.56 -4.36
N ILE A 112 9.67 6.53 -4.18
CA ILE A 112 8.38 6.58 -3.47
C ILE A 112 8.40 5.68 -2.21
N GLY A 113 7.41 5.87 -1.33
CA GLY A 113 7.18 4.96 -0.21
C GLY A 113 6.45 3.67 -0.63
N TRP A 114 6.09 2.85 0.34
CA TRP A 114 5.20 1.71 0.12
C TRP A 114 4.13 1.56 1.20
N ALA A 115 3.06 0.89 0.81
CA ALA A 115 1.94 0.55 1.66
C ALA A 115 1.89 -0.97 1.84
N MET A 116 1.84 -1.41 3.09
CA MET A 116 1.86 -2.82 3.45
C MET A 116 0.48 -3.33 3.81
N ASP A 117 0.09 -4.43 3.22
CA ASP A 117 -0.89 -5.37 3.77
C ASP A 117 -0.18 -6.30 4.75
N VAL A 118 -0.36 -6.07 6.07
CA VAL A 118 0.48 -6.70 7.11
C VAL A 118 0.29 -8.21 7.15
N ARG A 119 -0.96 -8.68 7.16
CA ARG A 119 -1.27 -10.13 7.17
C ARG A 119 -0.73 -10.82 5.92
N SER A 120 -0.89 -10.21 4.74
CA SER A 120 -0.36 -10.77 3.50
C SER A 120 1.18 -10.85 3.50
N ALA A 121 1.85 -9.85 4.06
CA ALA A 121 3.31 -9.83 4.18
C ALA A 121 3.82 -10.89 5.17
N ALA A 122 3.23 -10.93 6.37
CA ALA A 122 3.60 -11.87 7.42
C ALA A 122 3.46 -13.34 6.98
N ASN A 123 2.35 -13.68 6.32
CA ASN A 123 2.08 -15.05 5.86
C ASN A 123 3.01 -15.54 4.74
N ARG A 124 3.69 -14.64 4.02
CA ARG A 124 4.51 -15.01 2.86
C ARG A 124 5.98 -15.20 3.15
N SER A 125 6.58 -14.33 3.96
CA SER A 125 8.05 -14.27 4.09
C SER A 125 8.52 -13.77 5.47
N ASP A 126 7.63 -13.82 6.47
CA ASP A 126 7.82 -13.23 7.80
C ASP A 126 7.91 -11.69 7.75
N LEU A 127 7.23 -11.03 8.69
CA LEU A 127 7.14 -9.58 8.77
C LEU A 127 8.52 -8.94 8.93
N ALA A 128 9.39 -9.53 9.76
CA ALA A 128 10.73 -9.00 10.03
C ALA A 128 11.57 -8.88 8.74
N GLY A 129 11.47 -9.85 7.83
CA GLY A 129 12.17 -9.83 6.54
C GLY A 129 11.72 -8.67 5.64
N TRP A 130 10.42 -8.37 5.62
CA TRP A 130 9.89 -7.21 4.91
C TRP A 130 10.42 -5.90 5.48
N LEU A 131 10.41 -5.76 6.81
CA LEU A 131 10.84 -4.53 7.49
C LEU A 131 12.34 -4.30 7.39
N ALA A 132 13.16 -5.36 7.42
CA ALA A 132 14.60 -5.25 7.24
C ALA A 132 14.99 -4.66 5.87
N LEU A 133 14.29 -5.05 4.80
CA LEU A 133 14.58 -4.59 3.44
C LEU A 133 13.89 -3.26 3.09
N ASN A 134 12.69 -3.04 3.61
CA ASN A 134 11.80 -1.96 3.13
C ASN A 134 11.34 -0.99 4.22
N GLY A 135 11.66 -1.23 5.50
CA GLY A 135 11.12 -0.48 6.64
C GLY A 135 11.39 1.04 6.57
N GLU A 136 12.53 1.47 6.05
CA GLU A 136 12.84 2.90 5.91
C GLU A 136 11.90 3.65 4.93
N ARG A 137 11.21 2.93 4.05
CA ARG A 137 10.27 3.48 3.07
C ARG A 137 8.81 3.14 3.38
N LEU A 138 8.54 2.42 4.47
CA LEU A 138 7.18 2.05 4.85
C LEU A 138 6.40 3.31 5.23
N ALA A 139 5.34 3.61 4.48
CA ALA A 139 4.52 4.81 4.69
C ALA A 139 3.16 4.47 5.31
N VAL A 140 2.56 3.33 4.94
CA VAL A 140 1.22 2.91 5.38
C VAL A 140 1.21 1.43 5.73
N ALA A 141 0.52 1.06 6.80
CA ALA A 141 0.26 -0.33 7.16
C ALA A 141 -1.26 -0.57 7.26
N HIS A 142 -1.79 -1.46 6.43
CA HIS A 142 -3.17 -1.91 6.47
C HIS A 142 -3.31 -3.04 7.49
N LEU A 143 -4.12 -2.79 8.51
CA LEU A 143 -4.28 -3.62 9.70
C LEU A 143 -5.65 -4.28 9.65
N TYR A 144 -5.68 -5.60 9.70
CA TYR A 144 -6.89 -6.41 9.78
C TYR A 144 -6.54 -7.83 10.20
N ASP A 145 -7.51 -8.56 10.73
CA ASP A 145 -7.44 -10.00 10.89
C ASP A 145 -8.24 -10.69 9.78
N PHE A 146 -7.84 -11.91 9.45
CA PHE A 146 -8.55 -12.73 8.48
C PHE A 146 -8.96 -14.03 9.18
N VAL A 147 -10.23 -14.11 9.57
CA VAL A 147 -10.80 -15.21 10.35
C VAL A 147 -12.03 -15.71 9.61
N ASP A 148 -12.12 -17.03 9.42
CA ASP A 148 -13.24 -17.68 8.71
C ASP A 148 -13.54 -17.05 7.35
N GLU A 149 -12.48 -16.80 6.57
CA GLU A 149 -12.52 -16.15 5.25
C GLU A 149 -13.08 -14.71 5.25
N GLN A 150 -13.17 -14.09 6.42
CA GLN A 150 -13.69 -12.75 6.58
C GLN A 150 -12.64 -11.80 7.16
N TYR A 151 -12.59 -10.60 6.59
CA TYR A 151 -11.82 -9.51 7.15
C TYR A 151 -12.47 -9.02 8.45
N ARG A 152 -11.67 -8.90 9.49
CA ARG A 152 -12.08 -8.47 10.83
C ARG A 152 -11.17 -7.35 11.34
N PRO A 153 -11.66 -6.49 12.26
CA PRO A 153 -10.78 -5.55 12.96
C PRO A 153 -9.61 -6.27 13.65
N PRO A 154 -8.40 -5.69 13.66
CA PRO A 154 -7.21 -6.31 14.24
C PRO A 154 -7.32 -6.38 15.77
N LEU A 155 -7.54 -7.60 16.27
CA LEU A 155 -7.68 -7.95 17.70
C LEU A 155 -6.88 -9.22 18.06
N GLY A 156 -6.29 -9.89 17.08
CA GLY A 156 -5.45 -11.08 17.26
C GLY A 156 -4.21 -10.80 18.13
N GLU A 157 -3.71 -11.85 18.79
CA GLU A 157 -2.59 -11.74 19.72
C GLU A 157 -1.27 -11.37 19.02
N GLU A 158 -1.12 -11.72 17.74
CA GLU A 158 0.11 -11.47 16.96
C GLU A 158 0.40 -9.98 16.79
N TRP A 159 -0.61 -9.12 16.93
CA TRP A 159 -0.43 -7.67 16.91
C TRP A 159 0.45 -7.16 18.04
N ARG A 160 0.56 -7.90 19.16
CA ARG A 160 1.50 -7.57 20.24
C ARG A 160 2.95 -7.62 19.79
N ASP A 161 3.27 -8.52 18.85
CA ASP A 161 4.62 -8.67 18.32
C ASP A 161 4.84 -7.80 17.07
N TRP A 162 3.82 -7.70 16.20
CA TRP A 162 3.95 -7.00 14.92
C TRP A 162 3.88 -5.49 15.05
N LEU A 163 2.96 -4.96 15.85
CA LEU A 163 2.73 -3.51 15.92
C LEU A 163 3.96 -2.74 16.43
N PRO A 164 4.71 -3.22 17.45
CA PRO A 164 5.93 -2.55 17.89
C PRO A 164 7.01 -2.55 16.82
N GLN A 165 7.17 -3.63 16.05
CA GLN A 165 8.12 -3.68 14.93
C GLN A 165 7.77 -2.66 13.85
N LEU A 166 6.48 -2.50 13.53
CA LEU A 166 6.01 -1.49 12.59
C LEU A 166 6.28 -0.07 13.08
N ALA A 167 6.11 0.19 14.38
CA ALA A 167 6.33 1.49 14.99
C ALA A 167 7.80 1.93 14.97
N GLN A 168 8.74 0.99 14.84
CA GLN A 168 10.18 1.29 14.71
C GLN A 168 10.58 1.74 13.29
N THR A 169 9.66 1.72 12.34
CA THR A 169 9.92 2.12 10.95
C THR A 169 9.57 3.59 10.68
N ARG A 170 9.69 4.04 9.42
CA ARG A 170 9.20 5.37 9.00
C ARG A 170 7.69 5.42 8.72
N LEU A 171 6.94 4.45 9.25
CA LEU A 171 5.50 4.35 9.12
C LEU A 171 4.83 5.69 9.48
N LYS A 172 4.03 6.21 8.55
CA LYS A 172 3.29 7.46 8.78
C LYS A 172 1.92 7.20 9.40
N CYS A 173 1.24 6.12 9.00
CA CYS A 173 -0.05 5.74 9.58
C CYS A 173 -0.38 4.25 9.44
N GLY A 174 -1.07 3.71 10.45
CA GLY A 174 -1.82 2.45 10.35
C GLY A 174 -3.26 2.70 9.94
N VAL A 175 -3.81 1.86 9.07
CA VAL A 175 -5.19 1.93 8.57
C VAL A 175 -5.90 0.62 8.91
N ILE A 176 -6.93 0.68 9.76
CA ILE A 176 -7.81 -0.47 9.99
C ILE A 176 -8.65 -0.68 8.73
N HIS A 177 -8.38 -1.75 7.97
CA HIS A 177 -9.00 -1.98 6.66
C HIS A 177 -9.94 -3.18 6.72
N VAL A 178 -11.23 -2.92 6.95
CA VAL A 178 -12.28 -3.94 6.99
C VAL A 178 -13.33 -3.62 5.92
N PRO A 179 -13.43 -4.39 4.82
CA PRO A 179 -14.31 -4.12 3.67
C PRO A 179 -15.81 -4.29 3.96
N HIS A 180 -16.18 -5.04 4.99
CA HIS A 180 -17.56 -5.08 5.49
C HIS A 180 -17.71 -4.12 6.67
N PRO A 181 -18.87 -3.46 6.85
CA PRO A 181 -19.08 -2.55 7.96
C PRO A 181 -19.01 -3.33 9.28
N ALA A 182 -17.82 -3.35 9.87
CA ALA A 182 -17.67 -3.61 11.29
C ALA A 182 -18.46 -2.53 12.03
N GLY A 183 -19.12 -2.90 13.13
CA GLY A 183 -19.82 -1.92 13.95
C GLY A 183 -18.84 -0.84 14.42
N ALA A 184 -19.31 0.40 14.56
CA ALA A 184 -18.46 1.50 15.05
C ALA A 184 -17.77 1.15 16.37
N ASP A 185 -18.46 0.40 17.24
CA ASP A 185 -17.94 -0.10 18.50
C ASP A 185 -16.80 -1.11 18.33
N GLU A 186 -16.84 -1.96 17.30
CA GLU A 186 -15.77 -2.93 17.03
C GLU A 186 -14.51 -2.23 16.52
N LEU A 187 -14.66 -1.23 15.66
CA LEU A 187 -13.55 -0.40 15.20
C LEU A 187 -12.94 0.41 16.34
N ALA A 188 -13.77 0.98 17.23
CA ALA A 188 -13.30 1.69 18.41
C ALA A 188 -12.52 0.75 19.35
N ARG A 189 -13.07 -0.43 19.65
CA ARG A 189 -12.38 -1.46 20.45
C ARG A 189 -11.04 -1.85 19.86
N SER A 190 -10.98 -2.08 18.54
CA SER A 190 -9.74 -2.46 17.87
C SER A 190 -8.72 -1.33 17.89
N ARG A 191 -9.13 -0.07 17.66
CA ARG A 191 -8.25 1.10 17.82
C ARG A 191 -7.67 1.15 19.23
N ASP A 192 -8.51 1.05 20.25
CA ASP A 192 -8.09 1.16 21.65
C ASP A 192 -7.15 0.00 22.04
N HIS A 193 -7.41 -1.20 21.54
CA HIS A 193 -6.53 -2.37 21.69
C HIS A 193 -5.13 -2.12 21.09
N LEU A 194 -5.05 -1.66 19.85
CA LEU A 194 -3.77 -1.33 19.20
C LEU A 194 -3.02 -0.21 19.94
N GLN A 195 -3.74 0.80 20.45
CA GLN A 195 -3.14 1.87 21.24
C GLN A 195 -2.58 1.35 22.56
N GLN A 196 -3.24 0.40 23.22
CA GLN A 196 -2.73 -0.24 24.44
C GLN A 196 -1.45 -1.04 24.19
N ILE A 197 -1.36 -1.75 23.06
CA ILE A 197 -0.13 -2.46 22.67
C ILE A 197 1.03 -1.47 22.53
N LEU A 198 0.81 -0.38 21.78
CA LEU A 198 1.84 0.66 21.58
C LEU A 198 2.25 1.35 22.88
N ALA A 199 1.32 1.56 23.82
CA ALA A 199 1.64 2.16 25.11
C ALA A 199 2.42 1.23 26.06
N SER A 200 2.44 -0.08 25.77
CA SER A 200 3.08 -1.11 26.60
C SER A 200 4.43 -1.59 26.06
N SER A 201 4.87 -1.05 24.91
CA SER A 201 6.08 -1.44 24.17
C SER A 201 7.17 -0.40 24.32
#